data_AF-A0A222FDR7-F1
#
_entry.id   AF-A0A222FDR7-F1
#
_cell.length_a   1.000
_cell.length_b   1.000
_cell.length_c   1.000
_cell.angle_alpha   90.00
_cell.angle_beta   90.00
_cell.angle_gamma   90.00
#
_symmetry.space_group_name_H-M   'P 1'
#
loop_
_entity.id
_entity.type
_entity.pdbx_description
1 polymer ?
#
loop_
_entity_poly.entity_id
_entity_poly.type
_entity_poly.pdbx_seq_one_letter_code
_entity_poly.pdbx_strand_id
1 'polypeptide(L)'
;MEAVKLSGQREINEFQILEALEIHEGSSLALFDADGARERLSKMAWVKHASVMKLYPSTLQINIEERIPYALWQRGDLVSIVNEAGDVITDEVDGRYANLLLVVNHGAQRRATEINTALEKVPDLRPRVRAAFLVSDRRWDLQLENGISIRLPQDNIDAALADLMEMDKESGLLSRDIIAIDMRLADRVTVRLSDETAEERKIMTGGNGRNAKRERDT
;
A
#
# COMPACT_ATOMS: atom_id res chain seq x y z
N MET A 1 -36.42 -27.50 -14.26
CA MET A 1 -35.65 -26.81 -13.21
C MET A 1 -34.85 -25.72 -13.88
N GLU A 2 -35.09 -24.47 -13.49
CA GLU A 2 -34.22 -23.35 -13.85
C GLU A 2 -32.92 -23.48 -13.05
N ALA A 3 -31.77 -23.30 -13.71
CA ALA A 3 -30.46 -23.51 -13.09
C ALA A 3 -29.58 -22.27 -13.26
N VAL A 4 -29.05 -21.75 -12.16
CA VAL A 4 -28.04 -20.69 -12.16
C VAL A 4 -26.69 -21.34 -11.88
N LYS A 5 -25.73 -21.13 -12.79
CA LYS A 5 -24.35 -21.60 -12.66
C LYS A 5 -23.45 -20.39 -12.46
N LEU A 6 -22.91 -20.25 -11.25
CA LEU A 6 -22.01 -19.19 -10.88
C LEU A 6 -20.57 -19.71 -10.80
N SER A 7 -19.61 -18.95 -11.34
CA SER A 7 -18.18 -19.26 -11.23
C SER A 7 -17.31 -18.01 -11.19
N GLY A 8 -16.10 -18.16 -10.64
CA GLY A 8 -15.05 -17.13 -10.62
C GLY A 8 -15.09 -16.18 -9.42
N GLN A 9 -16.14 -16.25 -8.59
CA GLN A 9 -16.24 -15.52 -7.33
C GLN A 9 -15.32 -16.11 -6.25
N ARG A 10 -14.72 -15.24 -5.42
CA ARG A 10 -13.91 -15.59 -4.26
C ARG A 10 -14.29 -14.76 -3.05
N GLU A 11 -14.48 -13.46 -3.26
CA GLU A 11 -14.80 -12.46 -2.24
C GLU A 11 -16.29 -12.11 -2.21
N ILE A 12 -16.94 -12.09 -3.38
CA ILE A 12 -18.37 -11.80 -3.49
C ILE A 12 -19.17 -13.07 -3.20
N ASN A 13 -20.14 -12.97 -2.29
CA ASN A 13 -20.98 -14.12 -1.98
C ASN A 13 -22.08 -14.32 -3.05
N GLU A 14 -22.56 -15.56 -3.18
CA GLU A 14 -23.59 -15.91 -4.17
C GLU A 14 -24.89 -15.12 -3.97
N PHE A 15 -25.27 -14.86 -2.71
CA PHE A 15 -26.48 -14.11 -2.39
C PHE A 15 -26.46 -12.67 -2.93
N GLN A 16 -25.33 -11.96 -2.75
CA GLN A 16 -25.10 -10.60 -3.26
C GLN A 16 -25.17 -10.58 -4.79
N ILE A 17 -24.69 -11.63 -5.44
CA ILE A 17 -24.74 -11.75 -6.90
C ILE A 17 -26.19 -11.96 -7.35
N LEU A 18 -26.93 -12.88 -6.72
CA LEU A 18 -28.34 -13.11 -7.05
C LEU A 18 -29.21 -11.88 -6.78
N GLU A 19 -28.95 -11.16 -5.69
CA GLU A 19 -29.59 -9.90 -5.34
C GLU A 19 -29.29 -8.81 -6.39
N ALA A 20 -28.03 -8.64 -6.79
CA ALA A 20 -27.65 -7.71 -7.86
C ALA A 20 -28.26 -8.08 -9.22
N LEU A 21 -28.55 -9.36 -9.42
CA LEU A 21 -29.23 -9.85 -10.61
C LEU A 21 -30.76 -9.73 -10.54
N GLU A 22 -31.33 -9.35 -9.40
CA GLU A 22 -32.78 -9.30 -9.13
C GLU A 22 -33.44 -10.67 -9.35
N ILE A 23 -32.68 -11.76 -9.13
CA ILE A 23 -33.19 -13.12 -9.24
C ILE A 23 -33.71 -13.54 -7.87
N HIS A 24 -35.04 -13.65 -7.77
CA HIS A 24 -35.76 -14.16 -6.60
C HIS A 24 -36.41 -15.51 -6.90
N GLU A 25 -36.81 -16.26 -5.86
CA GLU A 25 -37.59 -17.49 -6.02
C GLU A 25 -38.84 -17.23 -6.89
N GLY A 26 -38.96 -17.95 -8.00
CA GLY A 26 -40.06 -17.81 -8.97
C GLY A 26 -39.80 -16.86 -10.15
N SER A 27 -38.61 -16.27 -10.26
CA SER A 27 -38.24 -15.40 -11.40
C SER A 27 -38.09 -16.21 -12.68
N SER A 28 -38.79 -15.83 -13.76
CA SER A 28 -38.70 -16.56 -15.03
C SER A 28 -37.41 -16.24 -15.79
N LEU A 29 -36.56 -17.25 -16.00
CA LEU A 29 -35.35 -17.10 -16.84
C LEU A 29 -35.67 -16.85 -18.31
N ALA A 30 -36.91 -17.12 -18.74
CA ALA A 30 -37.36 -16.88 -20.12
C ALA A 30 -37.33 -15.38 -20.48
N LEU A 31 -37.71 -14.51 -19.54
CA LEU A 31 -37.79 -13.05 -19.72
C LEU A 31 -36.60 -12.30 -19.09
N PHE A 32 -35.61 -13.02 -18.57
CA PHE A 32 -34.46 -12.43 -17.89
C PHE A 32 -33.60 -11.59 -18.84
N ASP A 33 -33.34 -10.34 -18.45
CA ASP A 33 -32.46 -9.40 -19.16
C ASP A 33 -30.99 -9.64 -18.75
N ALA A 34 -30.27 -10.40 -19.58
CA ALA A 34 -28.86 -10.72 -19.36
C ALA A 34 -27.94 -9.49 -19.50
N ASP A 35 -28.30 -8.51 -20.35
CA ASP A 35 -27.48 -7.33 -20.58
C ASP A 35 -27.58 -6.36 -19.40
N GLY A 36 -28.79 -6.10 -18.92
CA GLY A 36 -29.02 -5.30 -17.71
C GLY A 36 -28.41 -5.96 -16.46
N ALA A 37 -28.52 -7.29 -16.35
CA ALA A 37 -27.85 -8.09 -15.32
C ALA A 37 -26.33 -7.90 -15.33
N ARG A 38 -25.69 -8.00 -16.50
CA ARG A 38 -24.25 -7.77 -16.66
C ARG A 38 -23.86 -6.35 -16.23
N GLU A 39 -24.66 -5.35 -16.59
CA GLU A 39 -24.40 -3.96 -16.22
C GLU A 39 -24.47 -3.77 -14.69
N ARG A 40 -25.47 -4.37 -14.02
CA ARG A 40 -25.58 -4.32 -12.56
C ARG A 40 -24.39 -4.99 -11.87
N LEU A 41 -23.99 -6.18 -12.31
CA LEU A 41 -22.79 -6.86 -11.79
C LEU A 41 -21.53 -6.01 -11.99
N SER A 42 -21.37 -5.37 -13.15
CA SER A 42 -20.20 -4.55 -13.45
C SER A 42 -20.08 -3.29 -12.58
N LYS A 43 -21.17 -2.86 -11.94
CA LYS A 43 -21.19 -1.73 -10.98
C LYS A 43 -20.71 -2.14 -9.58
N MET A 44 -20.62 -3.44 -9.28
CA MET A 44 -20.09 -3.91 -8.01
C MET A 44 -18.59 -3.63 -7.92
N ALA A 45 -18.15 -3.04 -6.81
CA ALA A 45 -16.77 -2.59 -6.62
C ALA A 45 -15.75 -3.75 -6.63
N TRP A 46 -16.16 -4.97 -6.29
CA TRP A 46 -15.32 -6.17 -6.41
C TRP A 46 -15.24 -6.74 -7.84
N VAL A 47 -16.15 -6.40 -8.75
CA VAL A 47 -16.25 -7.03 -10.08
C VAL A 47 -15.40 -6.28 -11.10
N LYS A 48 -14.29 -6.88 -11.52
CA LYS A 48 -13.47 -6.38 -12.64
C LYS A 48 -14.16 -6.63 -13.98
N HIS A 49 -14.69 -7.83 -14.16
CA HIS A 49 -15.45 -8.22 -15.35
C HIS A 49 -16.57 -9.18 -14.98
N ALA A 50 -17.72 -9.06 -15.63
CA ALA A 50 -18.81 -10.00 -15.50
C ALA A 50 -19.32 -10.41 -16.88
N SER A 51 -19.62 -11.70 -17.01
CA SER A 51 -20.28 -12.27 -18.17
C SER A 51 -21.55 -12.98 -17.71
N VAL A 52 -22.64 -12.74 -18.43
CA VAL A 52 -23.95 -13.33 -18.16
C VAL A 52 -24.43 -13.94 -19.47
N MET A 53 -24.59 -15.26 -19.50
CA MET A 53 -24.95 -16.01 -20.70
C MET A 53 -26.18 -16.87 -20.43
N LYS A 54 -27.17 -16.77 -21.31
CA LYS A 54 -28.35 -17.64 -21.29
C LYS A 54 -28.08 -18.89 -22.10
N LEU A 55 -28.13 -20.03 -21.43
CA LEU A 55 -28.06 -21.35 -22.02
C LEU A 55 -29.46 -21.97 -22.06
N TYR A 56 -30.00 -22.11 -23.26
CA TYR A 56 -31.34 -22.67 -23.46
C TYR A 56 -31.39 -24.16 -23.06
N PRO A 57 -32.53 -24.65 -22.56
CA PRO A 57 -33.81 -23.94 -22.42
C PRO A 57 -33.97 -23.11 -21.11
N SER A 58 -33.20 -23.38 -20.05
CA SER A 58 -33.49 -22.83 -18.71
C SER A 58 -32.27 -22.70 -17.80
N THR A 59 -31.09 -22.38 -18.35
CA THR A 59 -29.85 -22.20 -17.56
C THR A 59 -29.28 -20.80 -17.76
N LEU A 60 -28.88 -20.15 -16.66
CA LEU A 60 -28.10 -18.93 -16.69
C LEU A 60 -26.68 -19.24 -16.21
N GLN A 61 -25.68 -18.94 -17.04
CA GLN A 61 -24.28 -19.04 -16.68
C GLN A 61 -23.74 -17.64 -16.39
N ILE A 62 -23.18 -17.47 -15.21
CA ILE A 62 -22.58 -16.23 -14.75
C ILE A 62 -21.11 -16.54 -14.44
N ASN A 63 -20.20 -15.80 -15.09
CA ASN A 63 -18.79 -15.84 -14.73
C ASN A 63 -18.35 -14.45 -14.29
N ILE A 64 -17.72 -14.38 -13.13
CA ILE A 64 -17.23 -13.16 -12.50
C ILE A 64 -15.70 -13.22 -12.43
N GLU A 65 -15.05 -12.15 -12.85
CA GLU A 65 -13.64 -11.88 -12.57
C GLU A 65 -13.59 -10.78 -11.50
N GLU A 66 -13.03 -11.10 -10.34
CA GLU A 66 -12.90 -10.13 -9.25
C GLU A 66 -11.65 -9.25 -9.41
N ARG A 67 -11.73 -8.02 -8.86
CA ARG A 67 -10.58 -7.12 -8.75
C ARG A 67 -9.59 -7.70 -7.75
N ILE A 68 -8.30 -7.55 -8.06
CA ILE A 68 -7.22 -7.98 -7.18
C ILE A 68 -6.86 -6.83 -6.23
N PRO A 69 -6.93 -7.04 -4.91
CA PRO A 69 -6.42 -6.11 -3.92
C PRO A 69 -4.93 -5.83 -4.12
N TYR A 70 -4.55 -4.55 -4.14
CA TYR A 70 -3.19 -4.13 -4.46
C TYR A 70 -2.53 -3.35 -3.31
N ALA A 71 -3.25 -2.39 -2.73
CA ALA A 71 -2.76 -1.57 -1.63
C ALA A 71 -3.90 -1.21 -0.67
N LEU A 72 -3.53 -0.80 0.54
CA LEU A 72 -4.44 -0.13 1.47
C LEU A 72 -4.26 1.37 1.30
N TRP A 73 -5.35 2.11 1.13
CA TRP A 73 -5.32 3.56 1.00
C TRP A 73 -5.95 4.22 2.21
N GLN A 74 -5.17 5.04 2.91
CA GLN A 74 -5.67 5.83 4.03
C GLN A 74 -5.86 7.29 3.65
N ARG A 75 -7.08 7.80 3.88
CA ARG A 75 -7.46 9.21 3.76
C ARG A 75 -8.09 9.67 5.09
N GLY A 76 -7.36 10.46 5.86
CA GLY A 76 -7.75 10.79 7.23
C GLY A 76 -7.86 9.51 8.07
N ASP A 77 -9.04 9.26 8.62
CA ASP A 77 -9.32 8.09 9.47
C ASP A 77 -9.88 6.89 8.69
N LEU A 78 -10.17 7.05 7.40
CA LEU A 78 -10.75 6.00 6.57
C LEU A 78 -9.66 5.24 5.81
N VAL A 79 -9.67 3.91 5.92
CA VAL A 79 -8.79 3.01 5.17
C VAL A 79 -9.63 2.18 4.21
N SER A 80 -9.19 2.09 2.96
CA SER A 80 -9.87 1.31 1.92
C SER A 80 -8.90 0.38 1.22
N ILE A 81 -9.42 -0.71 0.68
CA ILE A 81 -8.68 -1.56 -0.25
C ILE A 81 -8.80 -0.96 -1.64
N VAL A 82 -7.67 -0.84 -2.35
CA VAL A 82 -7.64 -0.36 -3.74
C VAL A 82 -7.02 -1.40 -4.66
N ASN A 83 -7.44 -1.40 -5.92
CA ASN A 83 -6.80 -2.17 -6.98
C ASN A 83 -5.52 -1.45 -7.49
N GLU A 84 -4.81 -2.08 -8.42
CA GLU A 84 -3.60 -1.53 -9.04
C GLU A 84 -3.83 -0.19 -9.75
N ALA A 85 -5.03 0.06 -10.30
CA ALA A 85 -5.40 1.34 -10.92
C ALA A 85 -5.72 2.45 -9.90
N GLY A 86 -5.79 2.11 -8.61
CA GLY A 86 -6.16 3.01 -7.53
C GLY A 86 -7.67 3.23 -7.38
N ASP A 87 -8.50 2.38 -7.96
CA ASP A 87 -9.94 2.36 -7.72
C ASP A 87 -10.24 1.68 -6.38
N VAL A 88 -11.16 2.24 -5.61
CA VAL A 88 -11.60 1.68 -4.33
C VAL A 88 -12.45 0.44 -4.55
N ILE A 89 -12.05 -0.67 -3.91
CA ILE A 89 -12.78 -1.94 -3.91
C ILE A 89 -13.76 -1.99 -2.72
N THR A 90 -13.29 -1.65 -1.52
CA THR A 90 -14.10 -1.63 -0.30
C THR A 90 -13.45 -0.77 0.79
N ASP A 91 -14.27 -0.21 1.68
CA ASP A 91 -13.84 0.47 2.91
C ASP A 91 -13.73 -0.51 4.10
N GLU A 92 -14.17 -1.76 3.92
CA GLU A 92 -14.09 -2.81 4.94
C GLU A 92 -12.75 -3.56 4.79
N VAL A 93 -11.79 -3.22 5.64
CA VAL A 93 -10.46 -3.84 5.63
C VAL A 93 -10.43 -5.01 6.61
N ASP A 94 -10.29 -6.21 6.06
CA ASP A 94 -10.05 -7.45 6.80
C ASP A 94 -8.54 -7.65 7.06
N GLY A 95 -8.19 -8.26 8.19
CA GLY A 95 -6.81 -8.60 8.57
C GLY A 95 -6.07 -9.49 7.56
N ARG A 96 -6.78 -10.23 6.69
CA ARG A 96 -6.13 -10.97 5.59
C ARG A 96 -5.34 -10.09 4.62
N TYR A 97 -5.67 -8.80 4.54
CA TYR A 97 -5.00 -7.82 3.68
C TYR A 97 -3.97 -6.96 4.42
N ALA A 98 -3.67 -7.27 5.68
CA ALA A 98 -2.74 -6.49 6.50
C ALA A 98 -1.31 -6.39 5.94
N ASN A 99 -0.92 -7.33 5.05
CA ASN A 99 0.40 -7.33 4.41
C ASN A 99 0.49 -6.39 3.19
N LEU A 100 -0.65 -5.89 2.68
CA LEU A 100 -0.66 -4.92 1.59
C LEU A 100 -0.02 -3.61 2.06
N LEU A 101 0.65 -2.91 1.15
CA LEU A 101 1.30 -1.64 1.46
C LEU A 101 0.22 -0.60 1.81
N LEU A 102 0.39 0.06 2.95
CA LEU A 102 -0.44 1.20 3.33
C LEU A 102 0.08 2.47 2.66
N VAL A 103 -0.67 2.99 1.68
CA VAL A 103 -0.42 4.29 1.06
C VAL A 103 -1.32 5.36 1.69
N VAL A 104 -0.73 6.50 2.05
CA VAL A 104 -1.40 7.54 2.85
C VAL A 104 -1.44 8.86 2.09
N ASN A 105 -2.51 9.62 2.34
CA ASN A 105 -2.88 10.91 1.73
C ASN A 105 -3.69 10.80 0.45
N HIS A 106 -4.32 11.91 0.09
CA HIS A 106 -5.10 12.03 -1.14
C HIS A 106 -4.21 11.78 -2.37
N GLY A 107 -4.71 11.05 -3.37
CA GLY A 107 -3.98 10.77 -4.61
C GLY A 107 -2.96 9.63 -4.51
N ALA A 108 -2.60 9.19 -3.29
CA ALA A 108 -1.65 8.11 -3.07
C ALA A 108 -2.08 6.78 -3.72
N GLN A 109 -3.37 6.47 -3.72
CA GLN A 109 -3.93 5.27 -4.34
C GLN A 109 -3.65 5.17 -5.85
N ARG A 110 -3.64 6.31 -6.56
CA ARG A 110 -3.40 6.35 -8.01
C ARG A 110 -1.92 6.23 -8.38
N ARG A 111 -1.04 6.45 -7.40
CA ARG A 111 0.42 6.35 -7.54
C ARG A 111 0.99 5.15 -6.76
N ALA A 112 0.14 4.30 -6.19
CA ALA A 112 0.59 3.16 -5.38
C ALA A 112 1.53 2.23 -6.17
N THR A 113 1.29 2.06 -7.48
CA THR A 113 2.14 1.26 -8.37
C THR A 113 3.58 1.76 -8.41
N GLU A 114 3.79 3.08 -8.43
CA GLU A 114 5.14 3.68 -8.47
C GLU A 114 5.98 3.22 -7.28
N ILE A 115 5.46 3.36 -6.07
CA ILE A 115 6.19 3.02 -4.86
C ILE A 115 6.26 1.51 -4.63
N ASN A 116 5.22 0.77 -4.97
CA ASN A 116 5.19 -0.67 -4.77
C ASN A 116 6.15 -1.39 -5.73
N THR A 117 6.20 -1.00 -7.01
CA THR A 117 7.20 -1.51 -7.96
C THR A 117 8.63 -1.13 -7.59
N ALA A 118 8.86 0.05 -7.02
CA ALA A 118 10.18 0.42 -6.52
C ALA A 118 10.61 -0.46 -5.32
N LEU A 119 9.68 -0.77 -4.42
CA LEU A 119 9.93 -1.67 -3.28
C LEU A 119 10.10 -3.14 -3.70
N GLU A 120 9.44 -3.59 -4.77
CA GLU A 120 9.63 -4.95 -5.32
C GLU A 120 11.07 -5.21 -5.80
N LYS A 121 11.77 -4.17 -6.27
CA LYS A 121 13.19 -4.25 -6.64
C LYS A 121 14.11 -4.39 -5.43
N VAL A 122 13.59 -4.13 -4.23
CA VAL A 122 14.33 -4.12 -2.97
C VAL A 122 13.62 -5.01 -1.94
N PRO A 123 13.62 -6.34 -2.15
CA PRO A 123 12.80 -7.28 -1.38
C PRO A 123 13.17 -7.35 0.11
N ASP A 124 14.40 -6.99 0.49
CA ASP A 124 14.83 -6.94 1.89
C ASP A 124 14.22 -5.76 2.66
N LEU A 125 13.83 -4.69 1.95
CA LEU A 125 13.24 -3.49 2.53
C LEU A 125 11.73 -3.59 2.65
N ARG A 126 11.03 -4.15 1.65
CA ARG A 126 9.57 -4.18 1.59
C ARG A 126 8.88 -4.72 2.86
N PRO A 127 9.36 -5.81 3.51
CA PRO A 127 8.76 -6.30 4.76
C PRO A 127 8.91 -5.34 5.94
N ARG A 128 9.91 -4.46 5.92
CA ARG A 128 10.16 -3.47 6.97
C ARG A 128 9.31 -2.21 6.79
N VAL A 129 8.73 -1.99 5.61
CA VAL A 129 7.94 -0.81 5.28
C VAL A 129 6.50 -1.01 5.74
N ARG A 130 6.10 -0.19 6.71
CA ARG A 130 4.73 -0.17 7.24
C ARG A 130 3.81 0.69 6.39
N ALA A 131 4.27 1.88 5.99
CA ALA A 131 3.47 2.83 5.23
C ALA A 131 4.30 3.69 4.28
N ALA A 132 3.65 4.20 3.23
CA ALA A 132 4.19 5.16 2.28
C ALA A 132 3.28 6.40 2.22
N PHE A 133 3.82 7.57 2.51
CA PHE A 133 3.10 8.84 2.52
C PHE A 133 3.37 9.60 1.24
N LEU A 134 2.32 9.94 0.50
CA LEU A 134 2.45 10.85 -0.64
C LEU A 134 2.46 12.29 -0.12
N VAL A 135 3.59 12.98 -0.24
CA VAL A 135 3.76 14.35 0.27
C VAL A 135 3.64 15.36 -0.87
N SER A 136 2.71 16.28 -0.71
CA SER A 136 2.42 17.36 -1.68
C SER A 136 2.22 16.85 -3.10
N ASP A 137 1.56 15.69 -3.23
CA ASP A 137 1.25 14.99 -4.48
C ASP A 137 2.45 14.68 -5.39
N ARG A 138 3.67 14.73 -4.85
CA ARG A 138 4.90 14.66 -5.66
C ARG A 138 5.90 13.61 -5.20
N ARG A 139 6.23 13.59 -3.90
CA ARG A 139 7.27 12.70 -3.36
C ARG A 139 6.70 11.69 -2.38
N TRP A 140 7.45 10.61 -2.18
CA TRP A 140 7.12 9.58 -1.21
C TRP A 140 8.01 9.69 0.03
N ASP A 141 7.40 9.62 1.21
CA ASP A 141 8.13 9.38 2.46
C ASP A 141 7.71 7.99 2.97
N LEU A 142 8.66 7.10 3.25
CA LEU A 142 8.40 5.77 3.80
C LEU A 142 8.47 5.80 5.32
N GLN A 143 7.64 4.98 5.95
CA GLN A 143 7.64 4.74 7.38
C GLN A 143 7.90 3.26 7.62
N LEU A 144 8.98 2.96 8.32
CA LEU A 144 9.33 1.60 8.71
C LEU A 144 8.61 1.17 9.99
N GLU A 145 8.52 -0.15 10.20
CA GLU A 145 7.92 -0.77 11.39
C GLU A 145 8.59 -0.33 12.70
N ASN A 146 9.91 -0.13 12.68
CA ASN A 146 10.69 0.33 13.82
C ASN A 146 10.61 1.84 14.09
N GLY A 147 9.76 2.57 13.36
CA GLY A 147 9.58 4.01 13.56
C GLY A 147 10.48 4.91 12.71
N ILE A 148 11.44 4.34 11.96
CA ILE A 148 12.31 5.13 11.06
C ILE A 148 11.50 5.72 9.91
N SER A 149 11.63 7.03 9.68
CA SER A 149 11.09 7.70 8.50
C SER A 149 12.17 7.92 7.43
N ILE A 150 11.92 7.47 6.20
CA ILE A 150 12.82 7.65 5.06
C ILE A 150 12.17 8.63 4.08
N ARG A 151 12.85 9.73 3.78
CA ARG A 151 12.34 10.75 2.86
C ARG A 151 12.98 10.55 1.49
N LEU A 152 12.19 10.09 0.53
CA LEU A 152 12.68 9.78 -0.81
C LEU A 152 12.78 11.05 -1.67
N PRO A 153 13.67 11.03 -2.68
CA PRO A 153 13.65 12.05 -3.72
C PRO A 153 12.35 11.97 -4.53
N GLN A 154 12.03 13.06 -5.22
CA GLN A 154 10.87 13.10 -6.13
C GLN A 154 11.10 12.20 -7.36
N ASP A 155 12.34 12.15 -7.84
CA ASP A 155 12.75 11.43 -9.04
C ASP A 155 13.75 10.32 -8.66
N ASN A 156 13.88 9.29 -9.49
CA ASN A 156 14.82 8.17 -9.30
C ASN A 156 14.70 7.43 -7.96
N ILE A 157 13.46 7.16 -7.52
CA ILE A 157 13.18 6.42 -6.28
C ILE A 157 13.93 5.08 -6.25
N ASP A 158 13.98 4.36 -7.38
CA ASP A 158 14.68 3.08 -7.50
C ASP A 158 16.16 3.16 -7.08
N ALA A 159 16.88 4.15 -7.60
CA ALA A 159 18.31 4.34 -7.30
C ALA A 159 18.50 4.72 -5.83
N ALA A 160 17.65 5.60 -5.32
CA ALA A 160 17.64 5.96 -3.91
C ALA A 160 17.48 4.72 -3.01
N LEU A 161 16.49 3.87 -3.27
CA LEU A 161 16.28 2.67 -2.47
C LEU A 161 17.44 1.67 -2.56
N ALA A 162 18.09 1.56 -3.73
CA ALA A 162 19.29 0.75 -3.90
C ALA A 162 20.45 1.27 -3.05
N ASP A 163 20.73 2.58 -3.13
CA ASP A 163 21.79 3.23 -2.35
C ASP A 163 21.56 3.08 -0.84
N LEU A 164 20.30 3.22 -0.39
CA LEU A 164 19.91 3.01 1.00
C LEU A 164 20.26 1.61 1.48
N MET A 165 19.98 0.59 0.67
CA MET A 165 20.29 -0.80 1.02
C MET A 165 21.78 -1.10 1.02
N GLU A 166 22.55 -0.50 0.12
CA GLU A 166 24.00 -0.61 0.15
C GLU A 166 24.56 -0.03 1.44
N MET A 167 24.10 1.17 1.84
CA MET A 167 24.50 1.79 3.11
C MET A 167 24.05 0.99 4.35
N ASP A 168 22.85 0.39 4.32
CA ASP A 168 22.37 -0.50 5.38
C ASP A 168 23.25 -1.75 5.50
N LYS A 169 23.65 -2.34 4.37
CA LYS A 169 24.52 -3.52 4.35
C LYS A 169 25.93 -3.24 4.89
N GLU A 170 26.48 -2.07 4.59
CA GLU A 170 27.83 -1.68 5.03
C GLU A 170 27.87 -1.26 6.50
N SER A 171 26.85 -0.55 6.98
CA SER A 171 26.91 0.15 8.27
C SER A 171 25.78 -0.18 9.25
N GLY A 172 24.78 -0.95 8.82
CA GLY A 172 23.59 -1.29 9.62
C GLY A 172 22.76 -0.06 9.96
N LEU A 173 22.48 0.81 8.98
CA LEU A 173 21.74 2.05 9.24
C LEU A 173 20.34 1.78 9.78
N LEU A 174 19.61 0.86 9.18
CA LEU A 174 18.20 0.61 9.49
C LEU A 174 18.00 -0.10 10.85
N SER A 175 19.08 -0.59 11.46
CA SER A 175 19.08 -1.26 12.76
C SER A 175 19.64 -0.40 13.91
N ARG A 176 20.12 0.82 13.63
CA ARG A 176 20.59 1.78 14.64
C ARG A 176 19.44 2.64 15.18
N ASP A 177 19.66 3.32 16.30
CA ASP A 177 18.75 4.32 16.90
C ASP A 177 18.67 5.63 16.07
N ILE A 178 18.31 5.48 14.80
CA ILE A 178 18.07 6.56 13.85
C ILE A 178 16.57 6.83 13.86
N ILE A 179 16.17 8.10 13.79
CA ILE A 179 14.74 8.48 13.68
C ILE A 179 14.37 8.74 12.22
N ALA A 180 15.27 9.35 11.44
CA ALA A 180 14.98 9.69 10.06
C ALA A 180 16.21 9.65 9.14
N ILE A 181 15.97 9.25 7.90
CA ILE A 181 16.94 9.24 6.81
C ILE A 181 16.39 10.14 5.70
N ASP A 182 17.11 11.23 5.39
CA ASP A 182 16.73 12.15 4.33
C ASP A 182 17.60 11.92 3.09
N MET A 183 16.98 11.55 1.98
CA MET A 183 17.64 11.25 0.71
C MET A 183 17.19 12.19 -0.42
N ARG A 184 16.64 13.37 -0.07
CA ARG A 184 16.14 14.33 -1.07
C ARG A 184 17.22 14.90 -1.99
N LEU A 185 18.47 14.88 -1.54
CA LEU A 185 19.63 15.31 -2.31
C LEU A 185 20.39 14.05 -2.72
N ALA A 186 20.53 13.85 -4.03
CA ALA A 186 21.16 12.65 -4.62
C ALA A 186 22.62 12.45 -4.16
N ASP A 187 23.25 13.49 -3.64
CA ASP A 187 24.63 13.55 -3.21
C ASP A 187 24.81 13.51 -1.68
N ARG A 188 23.72 13.57 -0.88
CA ARG A 188 23.82 13.67 0.60
C ARG A 188 22.67 12.99 1.34
N VAL A 189 22.99 11.94 2.08
CA VAL A 189 22.07 11.32 3.04
C VAL A 189 22.22 11.99 4.41
N THR A 190 21.16 12.60 4.93
CA THR A 190 21.15 13.19 6.27
C THR A 190 20.44 12.27 7.25
N VAL A 191 21.17 11.80 8.26
CA VAL A 191 20.65 10.94 9.33
C VAL A 191 20.32 11.80 10.55
N ARG A 192 19.05 11.77 10.99
CA ARG A 192 18.62 12.37 12.25
C ARG A 192 18.53 11.29 13.33
N LEU A 193 19.27 11.47 14.41
CA LEU A 193 19.29 10.56 15.55
C LEU A 193 18.17 10.88 16.56
N SER A 194 17.88 9.88 17.38
CA SER A 194 17.53 10.00 18.80
C SER A 194 17.64 11.39 19.45
N ASP A 195 16.61 12.03 20.02
CA ASP A 195 16.88 13.16 20.94
C ASP A 195 17.71 12.69 22.16
N GLU A 196 17.49 11.44 22.59
CA GLU A 196 18.23 10.78 23.68
C GLU A 196 19.69 10.46 23.27
N THR A 197 19.88 9.88 22.08
CA THR A 197 21.21 9.54 21.54
C THR A 197 22.00 10.77 21.06
N ALA A 198 21.33 11.84 20.64
CA ALA A 198 21.97 13.10 20.29
C ALA A 198 22.59 13.76 21.52
N GLU A 199 21.95 13.66 22.69
CA GLU A 199 22.54 14.13 23.94
C GLU A 199 23.67 13.21 24.44
N GLU A 200 23.53 11.88 24.35
CA GLU A 200 24.63 10.96 24.69
C GLU A 200 25.89 11.18 23.83
N ARG A 201 25.72 11.43 22.52
CA ARG A 201 26.86 11.75 21.65
C ARG A 201 27.43 13.14 21.87
N LYS A 202 26.62 14.15 22.22
CA LYS A 202 27.13 15.47 22.65
C LYS A 202 27.92 15.35 23.95
N ILE A 203 27.49 14.50 24.88
CA ILE A 203 28.21 14.21 26.13
C ILE A 203 29.54 13.49 25.83
N MET A 204 29.56 12.53 24.91
CA MET A 204 30.79 11.80 24.54
C MET A 204 31.78 12.62 23.68
N THR A 205 31.31 13.51 22.80
CA THR A 205 32.18 14.36 21.95
C THR A 205 32.59 15.69 22.62
N GLY A 206 31.94 16.08 23.72
CA GLY A 206 32.29 17.28 24.51
C GLY A 206 33.47 17.09 25.49
N GLY A 207 34.05 15.89 25.58
CA GLY A 207 34.99 15.51 26.64
C GLY A 207 36.48 15.79 26.44
N ASN A 208 36.95 16.29 25.28
CA ASN A 208 38.39 16.34 24.98
C ASN A 208 39.00 17.73 24.70
N GLY A 209 38.41 18.81 25.23
CA GLY A 209 38.82 20.18 24.93
C GLY A 209 39.27 21.07 26.10
N ARG A 210 39.30 20.59 27.35
CA ARG A 210 39.59 21.45 28.52
C ARG A 210 40.56 20.83 29.51
N ASN A 211 41.80 20.58 29.11
CA ASN A 211 42.90 20.50 30.07
C ASN A 211 44.26 20.85 29.44
N ALA A 212 44.39 22.08 28.94
CA ALA A 212 45.68 22.61 28.48
C ALA A 212 45.77 24.13 28.64
N LYS A 213 45.39 24.69 29.80
CA LYS A 213 45.86 26.03 30.23
C LYS A 213 45.47 26.32 31.68
N ARG A 214 46.28 25.87 32.64
CA ARG A 214 46.39 26.47 33.98
C ARG A 214 47.72 26.06 34.62
N GLU A 215 48.79 26.55 34.00
CA GLU A 215 50.09 26.72 34.64
C GLU A 215 50.66 28.04 34.12
N ARG A 216 51.02 28.93 35.07
CA ARG A 216 51.34 30.37 34.98
C ARG A 216 50.22 31.29 35.46
N ASP A 217 50.08 31.39 36.78
CA ASP A 217 50.59 32.56 37.52
C ASP A 217 50.47 32.33 39.03
N THR A 218 51.56 32.66 39.73
CA THR A 218 51.78 32.78 41.20
C THR A 218 51.64 31.56 42.09
#